data_AF-A0A1M3E1D9-F1
#
_entry.id   AF-A0A1M3E1D9-F1
#
_cell.length_a   1.000
_cell.length_b   1.000
_cell.length_c   1.000
_cell.angle_alpha   90.00
_cell.angle_beta   90.00
_cell.angle_gamma   90.00
#
_symmetry.space_group_name_H-M   'P 1'
#
loop_
_entity.id
_entity.type
_entity.pdbx_description
1 polymer ?
#
loop_
_entity_poly.entity_id
_entity_poly.type
_entity_poly.pdbx_seq_one_letter_code
_entity_poly.pdbx_strand_id
1 'polypeptide(L)'
;MKQFRTAPMDKLTLALTIIFGAICAGVFVAAVISVISGELFMIFPGVVVLVVFVSSYLMIPSISVDREEIRVKNYFVNFPIKISEIAELKEVGRLQWVIRSFGVGGLFGNFGYFNGNDVWYVTNLRKKVQITMSSGKIYMLSPEAPEEFINTVKNKKDSP
;
A
#
# COMPACT_ATOMS: atom_id res chain seq x y z
N MET A 1 15.69 -15.34 -2.48
CA MET A 1 14.71 -14.25 -2.38
C MET A 1 15.13 -13.02 -3.17
N LYS A 2 14.41 -12.70 -4.25
CA LYS A 2 14.60 -11.48 -5.08
C LYS A 2 13.67 -10.38 -4.57
N GLN A 3 14.22 -9.21 -4.25
CA GLN A 3 13.42 -8.06 -3.84
C GLN A 3 12.93 -7.27 -5.05
N PHE A 4 11.69 -6.79 -4.97
CA PHE A 4 11.10 -5.88 -5.94
C PHE A 4 10.81 -4.56 -5.23
N ARG A 5 11.37 -3.49 -5.76
CA ARG A 5 11.00 -2.14 -5.32
C ARG A 5 9.52 -1.92 -5.61
N THR A 6 8.84 -1.18 -4.73
CA THR A 6 7.49 -0.70 -5.02
C THR A 6 7.54 0.41 -6.05
N ALA A 7 6.54 0.45 -6.92
CA ALA A 7 6.36 1.53 -7.88
C ALA A 7 6.28 2.90 -7.16
N PRO A 8 6.84 3.97 -7.73
CA PRO A 8 6.64 5.32 -7.20
C PRO A 8 5.16 5.71 -7.28
N MET A 9 4.71 6.59 -6.38
CA MET A 9 3.34 7.09 -6.37
C MET A 9 2.95 7.65 -7.74
N ASP A 10 1.72 7.37 -8.19
CA ASP A 10 1.17 8.08 -9.33
C ASP A 10 0.91 9.56 -8.97
N LYS A 11 0.76 10.42 -9.99
CA LYS A 11 0.62 11.87 -9.80
C LYS A 11 -0.53 12.24 -8.87
N LEU A 12 -1.64 11.51 -8.91
CA LEU A 12 -2.80 11.79 -8.06
C LEU A 12 -2.48 11.42 -6.61
N THR A 13 -1.97 10.20 -6.37
CA THR A 13 -1.55 9.75 -5.03
C THR A 13 -0.48 10.67 -4.43
N LEU A 14 0.49 11.10 -5.24
CA LEU A 14 1.51 12.06 -4.83
C LEU A 14 0.91 13.41 -4.44
N ALA A 15 0.02 13.96 -5.28
CA ALA A 15 -0.64 15.24 -5.00
C ALA A 15 -1.48 15.18 -3.70
N LEU A 16 -2.27 14.11 -3.53
CA LEU A 16 -3.06 13.88 -2.32
C LEU A 16 -2.17 13.75 -1.08
N THR A 17 -1.05 13.04 -1.19
CA THR A 17 -0.07 12.89 -0.11
C THR A 17 0.55 14.24 0.28
N ILE A 18 0.91 15.07 -0.70
CA ILE A 18 1.48 16.41 -0.44
C ILE A 18 0.43 17.33 0.21
N ILE A 19 -0.79 17.36 -0.32
CA ILE A 19 -1.87 18.19 0.23
C ILE A 19 -2.19 17.76 1.66
N PHE A 20 -2.36 16.46 1.90
CA PHE A 20 -2.63 15.93 3.23
C PHE A 20 -1.46 16.18 4.19
N GLY A 21 -0.22 16.03 3.73
CA GLY A 21 0.98 16.36 4.50
C GLY A 21 1.06 17.83 4.89
N ALA A 22 0.71 18.75 3.98
CA ALA A 22 0.64 20.18 4.27
C ALA A 22 -0.45 20.50 5.31
N ILE A 23 -1.61 19.85 5.22
CA ILE A 23 -2.68 19.97 6.24
C ILE A 23 -2.18 19.46 7.60
N CYS A 24 -1.54 18.29 7.63
CA CYS A 24 -0.98 17.73 8.87
C CYS A 24 0.05 18.68 9.50
N ALA A 25 0.95 19.24 8.68
CA ALA A 25 1.94 20.22 9.15
C ALA A 25 1.27 21.49 9.70
N GLY A 26 0.27 22.03 9.01
CA GLY A 26 -0.49 23.20 9.47
C GLY A 26 -1.21 22.94 10.79
N VAL A 27 -1.89 21.80 10.92
CA VAL A 27 -2.57 21.40 12.16
C VAL A 27 -1.57 21.21 13.30
N PHE A 28 -0.42 20.58 13.03
CA PHE A 28 0.61 20.39 14.04
C PHE A 28 1.21 21.72 14.52
N VAL A 29 1.52 22.65 13.61
CA VAL A 29 2.01 23.99 13.96
C VAL A 29 0.96 24.76 14.77
N ALA A 30 -0.31 24.74 14.35
CA ALA A 30 -1.39 25.39 15.09
C ALA A 30 -1.57 24.80 16.49
N ALA A 31 -1.47 23.47 16.62
CA ALA A 31 -1.50 22.78 17.91
C ALA A 31 -0.36 23.25 18.83
N VAL A 32 0.86 23.34 18.31
CA VAL A 32 2.03 23.82 19.09
C VAL A 32 1.84 25.27 19.54
N ILE A 33 1.39 26.16 18.65
CA ILE A 33 1.12 27.57 19.01
C ILE A 33 0.06 27.65 20.12
N SER A 34 -1.03 26.89 19.98
CA SER A 34 -2.14 26.88 20.93
C SER A 34 -1.71 26.35 22.31
N VAL A 35 -0.83 25.33 22.33
CA VAL A 35 -0.24 24.82 23.59
C VAL A 35 0.61 25.88 24.27
N ILE A 36 1.42 26.63 23.50
CA ILE A 36 2.24 27.73 24.04
C ILE A 36 1.36 28.86 24.60
N SER A 37 0.19 29.12 24.00
CA SER A 37 -0.79 30.09 24.51
C SER A 37 -1.66 29.59 25.67
N GLY A 38 -1.41 28.38 26.18
CA GLY A 38 -2.08 27.81 27.36
C GLY A 38 -3.25 26.86 27.05
N GLU A 39 -3.58 26.64 25.78
CA GLU A 39 -4.65 25.71 25.36
C GLU A 39 -4.09 24.29 25.15
N LEU A 40 -3.68 23.65 26.25
CA LEU A 40 -3.01 22.34 26.21
C LEU A 40 -3.80 21.26 25.45
N PHE A 41 -5.13 21.33 25.46
CA PHE A 41 -5.99 20.36 24.77
C PHE A 41 -5.79 20.36 23.24
N MET A 42 -5.26 21.43 22.65
CA MET A 42 -5.02 21.51 21.22
C MET A 42 -3.88 20.61 20.73
N ILE A 43 -3.10 19.99 21.64
CA ILE A 43 -2.10 19.00 21.26
C ILE A 43 -2.73 17.72 20.67
N PHE A 44 -3.93 17.34 21.13
CA PHE A 44 -4.60 16.11 20.70
C PHE A 44 -4.79 16.00 19.19
N PRO A 45 -5.41 16.98 18.49
CA PRO A 45 -5.52 16.91 17.03
C PRO A 45 -4.16 16.87 16.35
N GLY A 46 -3.15 17.59 16.85
CA GLY A 46 -1.78 17.56 16.33
C GLY A 46 -1.13 16.17 16.41
N VAL A 47 -1.29 15.49 17.54
CA VAL A 47 -0.80 14.12 17.72
C VAL A 47 -1.57 13.13 16.82
N VAL A 48 -2.89 13.25 16.73
CA VAL A 48 -3.71 12.36 15.90
C VAL A 48 -3.30 12.45 14.43
N VAL A 49 -3.16 13.65 13.86
CA VAL A 49 -2.75 13.78 12.45
C VAL A 49 -1.34 13.26 12.20
N LEU A 50 -0.41 13.47 13.16
CA LEU A 50 0.94 12.96 13.06
C LEU A 50 0.95 11.43 13.09
N VAL A 51 0.20 10.81 14.01
CA VAL A 51 0.07 9.35 14.10
C VAL A 51 -0.50 8.79 12.80
N VAL A 52 -1.58 9.38 12.25
CA VAL A 52 -2.18 8.92 10.99
C VAL A 52 -1.20 9.04 9.82
N PHE A 53 -0.44 10.15 9.74
CA PHE A 53 0.53 10.36 8.68
C PHE A 53 1.68 9.34 8.76
N VAL A 54 2.28 9.20 9.94
CA VAL A 54 3.39 8.25 10.18
C VAL A 54 2.92 6.81 10.00
N SER A 55 1.78 6.41 10.56
CA SER A 55 1.26 5.06 10.41
C SER A 55 0.98 4.74 8.94
N SER A 56 0.45 5.69 8.17
CA SER A 56 0.22 5.50 6.73
C SER A 56 1.53 5.32 5.95
N TYR A 57 2.58 6.07 6.30
CA TYR A 57 3.91 5.91 5.72
C TYR A 57 4.51 4.52 6.03
N LEU A 58 4.36 4.06 7.27
CA LEU A 58 4.84 2.75 7.72
C LEU A 58 4.10 1.56 7.08
N MET A 59 3.00 1.80 6.36
CA MET A 59 2.28 0.79 5.58
C MET A 59 2.84 0.57 4.16
N ILE A 60 3.78 1.40 3.70
CA ILE A 60 4.43 1.19 2.40
C ILE A 60 5.10 -0.20 2.38
N PRO A 61 4.74 -1.09 1.45
CA PRO A 61 5.20 -2.48 1.47
C PRO A 61 6.60 -2.61 0.88
N SER A 62 7.33 -3.62 1.34
CA SER A 62 8.42 -4.27 0.63
C SER A 62 7.89 -5.56 0.03
N ILE A 63 8.17 -5.79 -1.25
CA ILE A 63 7.73 -6.97 -1.99
C ILE A 63 8.97 -7.82 -2.28
N SER A 64 8.90 -9.10 -1.97
CA SER A 64 9.97 -10.04 -2.29
C SER A 64 9.39 -11.34 -2.80
N VAL A 65 10.11 -12.00 -3.70
CA VAL A 65 9.71 -13.28 -4.28
C VAL A 65 10.79 -14.29 -3.93
N ASP A 66 10.39 -15.39 -3.31
CA ASP A 66 11.27 -16.52 -3.08
C ASP A 66 10.89 -17.73 -3.95
N ARG A 67 11.25 -18.96 -3.58
CA ARG A 67 10.96 -20.13 -4.41
C ARG A 67 9.47 -20.48 -4.42
N GLU A 68 8.84 -20.45 -3.25
CA GLU A 68 7.47 -20.96 -3.06
C GLU A 68 6.44 -19.85 -2.83
N GLU A 69 6.88 -18.65 -2.48
CA GLU A 69 5.99 -17.58 -2.04
C GLU A 69 6.44 -16.17 -2.49
N ILE A 70 5.45 -15.30 -2.63
CA ILE A 70 5.62 -13.85 -2.67
C ILE A 70 5.38 -13.34 -1.26
N ARG A 71 6.34 -12.64 -0.68
CA ARG A 71 6.25 -12.07 0.66
C ARG A 71 6.02 -10.57 0.58
N VAL A 72 4.94 -10.13 1.22
CA VAL A 72 4.57 -8.71 1.37
C VAL A 72 4.79 -8.33 2.83
N LYS A 73 5.68 -7.36 3.06
CA LYS A 73 6.07 -6.94 4.41
C LYS A 73 6.09 -5.43 4.55
N ASN A 74 5.54 -4.90 5.63
CA ASN A 74 5.77 -3.54 6.09
C ASN A 74 5.93 -3.56 7.62
N TYR A 75 5.73 -2.44 8.30
CA TYR A 75 5.86 -2.39 9.76
C TYR A 75 4.74 -3.16 10.51
N PHE A 76 3.54 -3.23 9.93
CA PHE A 76 2.35 -3.80 10.56
C PHE A 76 2.00 -5.21 10.09
N VAL A 77 2.38 -5.56 8.86
CA VAL A 77 2.06 -6.86 8.27
C VAL A 77 3.29 -7.56 7.71
N ASN A 78 3.24 -8.88 7.74
CA ASN A 78 4.20 -9.76 7.11
C ASN A 78 3.46 -11.05 6.74
N PHE A 79 2.99 -11.15 5.50
CA PHE A 79 2.22 -12.30 5.06
C PHE A 79 2.77 -12.89 3.76
N PRO A 80 2.75 -14.22 3.62
CA PRO A 80 3.10 -14.90 2.39
C PRO A 80 1.89 -15.06 1.46
N ILE A 81 2.15 -15.06 0.15
CA ILE A 81 1.23 -15.45 -0.91
C ILE A 81 1.89 -16.65 -1.61
N LYS A 82 1.35 -17.85 -1.43
CA LYS A 82 1.91 -19.07 -2.01
C LYS A 82 1.74 -19.08 -3.53
N ILE A 83 2.83 -19.29 -4.25
CA ILE A 83 2.86 -19.28 -5.72
C ILE A 83 2.05 -20.45 -6.28
N SER A 84 2.08 -21.61 -5.62
CA SER A 84 1.32 -22.81 -6.01
C SER A 84 -0.20 -22.60 -6.00
N GLU A 85 -0.70 -21.66 -5.19
CA GLU A 85 -2.13 -21.37 -5.05
C GLU A 85 -2.60 -20.22 -5.96
N ILE A 86 -1.73 -19.66 -6.79
CA ILE A 86 -2.07 -18.59 -7.74
C ILE A 86 -2.82 -19.20 -8.94
N ALA A 87 -4.07 -18.80 -9.15
CA ALA A 87 -4.85 -19.19 -10.32
C ALA A 87 -4.56 -18.26 -11.52
N GLU A 88 -4.53 -16.95 -11.30
CA GLU A 88 -4.30 -15.94 -12.33
C GLU A 88 -3.34 -14.87 -11.85
N LEU A 89 -2.45 -14.41 -12.74
CA LEU A 89 -1.50 -13.34 -12.48
C LEU A 89 -1.44 -12.40 -13.69
N LYS A 90 -1.85 -11.14 -13.52
CA LYS A 90 -1.89 -10.15 -14.61
C LYS A 90 -1.58 -8.74 -14.16
N GLU A 91 -1.01 -7.94 -15.05
CA GLU A 91 -0.94 -6.50 -14.88
C GLU A 91 -2.33 -5.88 -15.07
N VAL A 92 -2.69 -4.92 -14.22
CA VAL A 92 -3.99 -4.27 -14.25
C VAL A 92 -3.84 -2.77 -14.33
N GLY A 93 -4.35 -2.20 -15.42
CA GLY A 93 -4.50 -0.76 -15.64
C GLY A 93 -5.61 -0.14 -14.79
N ARG A 94 -6.27 0.91 -15.26
CA ARG A 94 -7.26 1.64 -14.45
C ARG A 94 -8.46 0.75 -14.08
N LEU A 95 -8.76 0.64 -12.78
CA LEU A 95 -9.98 0.00 -12.29
C LEU A 95 -11.14 1.02 -12.33
N GLN A 96 -12.33 0.59 -12.73
CA GLN A 96 -13.49 1.47 -12.88
C GLN A 96 -14.25 1.69 -11.57
N TRP A 97 -14.35 0.67 -10.72
CA TRP A 97 -15.08 0.72 -9.45
C TRP A 97 -14.29 0.02 -8.35
N VAL A 98 -13.98 0.76 -7.29
CA VAL A 98 -13.19 0.29 -6.16
C VAL A 98 -13.80 0.86 -4.88
N ILE A 99 -14.24 0.00 -3.99
CA ILE A 99 -14.76 0.39 -2.66
C ILE A 99 -13.68 0.07 -1.63
N ARG A 100 -13.28 1.07 -0.83
CA ARG A 100 -12.37 0.87 0.29
C ARG A 100 -13.16 0.35 1.49
N SER A 101 -13.01 -0.92 1.81
CA SER A 101 -13.68 -1.56 2.94
C SER A 101 -13.02 -1.18 4.26
N PHE A 102 -11.69 -1.26 4.34
CA PHE A 102 -10.93 -0.84 5.52
C PHE A 102 -9.46 -0.58 5.19
N GLY A 103 -8.92 0.59 5.55
CA GLY A 103 -7.50 0.88 5.39
C GLY A 103 -7.19 2.31 4.94
N VAL A 104 -5.98 2.49 4.41
CA VAL A 104 -5.47 3.77 3.91
C VAL A 104 -5.71 3.87 2.41
N GLY A 105 -6.14 5.04 1.95
CA GLY A 105 -6.32 5.30 0.52
C GLY A 105 -5.99 6.75 0.18
N GLY A 106 -5.12 6.94 -0.81
CA GLY A 106 -4.70 8.27 -1.29
C GLY A 106 -3.53 8.91 -0.53
N LEU A 107 -3.03 8.28 0.55
CA LEU A 107 -1.89 8.76 1.32
C LEU A 107 -0.76 7.72 1.27
N PHE A 108 0.32 8.05 0.56
CA PHE A 108 1.43 7.15 0.16
C PHE A 108 1.01 5.96 -0.73
N GLY A 109 -0.27 5.62 -0.78
CA GLY A 109 -0.82 4.54 -1.58
C GLY A 109 -2.22 4.16 -1.12
N ASN A 110 -2.59 2.93 -1.46
CA ASN A 110 -3.85 2.26 -1.12
C ASN A 110 -3.50 0.94 -0.45
N PHE A 111 -3.72 0.87 0.87
CA PHE A 111 -3.27 -0.21 1.73
C PHE A 111 -4.42 -0.72 2.59
N GLY A 112 -4.68 -2.03 2.56
CA GLY A 112 -5.73 -2.65 3.37
C GLY A 112 -6.72 -3.46 2.53
N TYR A 113 -7.99 -3.44 2.94
CA TYR A 113 -9.07 -4.22 2.36
C TYR A 113 -9.94 -3.38 1.43
N PHE A 114 -10.16 -3.91 0.23
CA PHE A 114 -10.96 -3.31 -0.82
C PHE A 114 -11.96 -4.34 -1.37
N ASN A 115 -13.07 -3.85 -1.94
CA ASN A 115 -14.12 -4.67 -2.54
C ASN A 115 -14.56 -5.87 -1.67
N GLY A 116 -14.66 -5.66 -0.35
CA GLY A 116 -14.88 -6.72 0.62
C GLY A 116 -13.56 -7.18 1.24
N ASN A 117 -12.95 -8.23 0.67
CA ASN A 117 -11.79 -8.92 1.27
C ASN A 117 -10.55 -8.95 0.38
N ASP A 118 -10.50 -8.13 -0.68
CA ASP A 118 -9.30 -8.01 -1.51
C ASP A 118 -8.22 -7.29 -0.71
N VAL A 119 -7.01 -7.82 -0.71
CA VAL A 119 -5.90 -7.24 0.05
C VAL A 119 -5.00 -6.44 -0.87
N TRP A 120 -4.95 -5.13 -0.65
CA TRP A 120 -4.24 -4.19 -1.50
C TRP A 120 -3.03 -3.63 -0.77
N TYR A 121 -1.91 -3.62 -1.48
CA TYR A 121 -0.67 -2.96 -1.11
C TYR A 121 -0.11 -2.24 -2.33
N VAL A 122 -0.78 -1.14 -2.69
CA VAL A 122 -0.65 -0.45 -3.99
C VAL A 122 -0.24 1.00 -3.81
N THR A 123 1.01 1.33 -4.12
CA THR A 123 1.53 2.70 -4.15
C THR A 123 1.19 3.44 -5.44
N ASN A 124 0.93 2.72 -6.55
CA ASN A 124 0.62 3.30 -7.86
C ASN A 124 -0.60 2.64 -8.50
N LEU A 125 -1.70 3.40 -8.66
CA LEU A 125 -2.95 2.86 -9.20
C LEU A 125 -2.90 2.54 -10.70
N ARG A 126 -1.88 3.02 -11.42
CA ARG A 126 -1.69 2.77 -12.86
C ARG A 126 -0.68 1.66 -13.15
N LYS A 127 0.09 1.23 -12.15
CA LYS A 127 1.18 0.28 -12.29
C LYS A 127 1.08 -0.77 -11.17
N LYS A 128 0.27 -1.79 -11.40
CA LYS A 128 -0.06 -2.81 -10.40
C LYS A 128 -0.38 -4.15 -11.04
N VAL A 129 -0.20 -5.20 -10.25
CA VAL A 129 -0.41 -6.59 -10.60
C VAL A 129 -1.50 -7.15 -9.70
N GLN A 130 -2.48 -7.79 -10.32
CA GLN A 130 -3.51 -8.56 -9.63
C GLN A 130 -3.08 -10.03 -9.56
N ILE A 131 -3.16 -10.57 -8.36
CA ILE A 131 -2.94 -11.99 -8.06
C ILE A 131 -4.30 -12.54 -7.63
N THR A 132 -4.88 -13.41 -8.44
CA THR A 132 -6.11 -14.13 -8.10
C THR A 132 -5.72 -15.52 -7.63
N MET A 133 -6.06 -15.85 -6.38
CA MET A 133 -5.81 -17.17 -5.81
C MET A 133 -6.87 -18.18 -6.27
N SER A 134 -6.56 -19.47 -6.23
CA SER A 134 -7.51 -20.56 -6.51
C SER A 134 -8.73 -20.54 -5.58
N SER A 135 -8.62 -19.94 -4.39
CA SER A 135 -9.73 -19.72 -3.46
C SER A 135 -10.65 -18.55 -3.84
N GLY A 136 -10.30 -17.78 -4.88
CA GLY A 136 -10.99 -16.55 -5.26
C GLY A 136 -10.50 -15.29 -4.54
N LYS A 137 -9.62 -15.42 -3.53
CA LYS A 137 -9.02 -14.26 -2.85
C LYS A 137 -8.14 -13.47 -3.81
N ILE A 138 -8.24 -12.14 -3.77
CA ILE A 138 -7.45 -11.25 -4.62
C ILE A 138 -6.41 -10.50 -3.79
N TYR A 139 -5.18 -10.46 -4.29
CA TYR A 139 -4.14 -9.54 -3.83
C TYR A 139 -3.79 -8.57 -4.95
N MET A 140 -3.58 -7.30 -4.59
CA MET A 140 -3.16 -6.26 -5.52
C MET A 140 -1.85 -5.65 -5.04
N LEU A 141 -0.80 -5.73 -5.86
CA LEU A 141 0.55 -5.25 -5.53
C LEU A 141 1.06 -4.30 -6.61
N SER A 142 1.88 -3.32 -6.26
CA SER A 142 2.49 -2.41 -7.24
C SER A 142 4.02 -2.50 -7.27
N PRO A 143 4.61 -3.55 -7.86
CA PRO A 143 6.05 -3.60 -8.11
C PRO A 143 6.48 -2.55 -9.14
N GLU A 144 7.70 -2.04 -9.02
CA GLU A 144 8.30 -1.07 -9.93
C GLU A 144 8.51 -1.65 -11.34
N ALA A 145 8.66 -2.97 -11.48
CA ALA A 145 8.72 -3.66 -12.77
C ALA A 145 7.66 -4.78 -12.81
N PRO A 146 6.40 -4.48 -13.19
CA PRO A 146 5.31 -5.46 -13.24
C PRO A 146 5.58 -6.66 -14.12
N GLU A 147 6.07 -6.44 -15.35
CA GLU A 147 6.39 -7.54 -16.27
C GLU A 147 7.47 -8.46 -15.72
N GLU A 148 8.55 -7.88 -15.19
CA GLU A 148 9.65 -8.63 -14.57
C GLU A 148 9.16 -9.42 -13.35
N PHE A 149 8.31 -8.81 -12.52
CA PHE A 149 7.68 -9.47 -11.38
C PHE A 149 6.82 -10.66 -11.83
N ILE A 150 5.95 -10.46 -12.83
CA ILE A 150 5.08 -11.51 -13.37
C ILE A 150 5.90 -12.66 -13.93
N ASN A 151 6.92 -12.37 -14.75
CA ASN A 151 7.78 -13.38 -15.34
C ASN A 151 8.56 -14.15 -14.27
N THR A 152 9.04 -13.46 -13.24
CA THR A 152 9.72 -14.11 -12.11
C THR A 152 8.79 -15.08 -11.39
N VAL A 153 7.54 -14.70 -11.12
CA VAL A 153 6.56 -15.57 -10.44
C VAL A 153 6.16 -16.76 -11.31
N LYS A 154 5.91 -16.54 -12.61
CA LYS A 154 5.57 -17.62 -13.56
C LYS A 154 6.69 -18.65 -13.67
N ASN A 155 7.93 -18.19 -13.87
CA ASN A 155 9.09 -19.09 -13.94
C ASN A 155 9.24 -19.95 -12.68
N LYS A 156 8.90 -19.42 -11.50
CA LYS A 156 8.91 -20.18 -10.25
C LYS A 156 7.75 -21.16 -10.12
N LYS A 157 6.59 -20.84 -10.67
CA LYS A 157 5.44 -21.74 -10.72
C LYS A 157 5.67 -22.94 -11.63
N ASP A 158 6.35 -22.72 -12.76
CA ASP A 158 6.61 -23.73 -13.78
C ASP A 158 7.92 -24.52 -13.54
N SER A 159 8.71 -24.13 -12.53
CA SER A 159 9.90 -24.89 -12.10
C SER A 159 9.47 -26.06 -11.21
N PRO A 160 9.89 -27.30 -11.51
CA PRO A 160 9.54 -28.50 -10.73
C PRO A 160 10.13 -28.50 -9.32
#